data_AF-A0A1M3QU23-F1
#
_entry.id   AF-A0A1M3QU23-F1
#
_cell.length_a   1.000
_cell.length_b   1.000
_cell.length_c   1.000
_cell.angle_alpha   90.00
_cell.angle_beta   90.00
_cell.angle_gamma   90.00
#
_symmetry.space_group_name_H-M   'P 1'
#
loop_
_entity.id
_entity.type
_entity.pdbx_description
1 polymer ?
#
loop_
_entity_poly.entity_id
_entity_poly.type
_entity_poly.pdbx_seq_one_letter_code
_entity_poly.pdbx_strand_id
1 'polypeptide(L)'
;MNTQFLSDSRKLKSLSLFLFFLCPFLNVSAQTETDSSFSTQMNYVFANVDKSKVPYGILRDYAMEFTNLPQFNGAAALADSNLTTMGTLYDVYYTLLTGRIYSSATGFIKTDSISNRWDNSRQPGRITLAGLFFQYARFKDNAANNYITVSGGQLFDKYVGGVWQNPYQAEKAFVISPSVTQYDSLSFSILLPANLWLTNSSTIVSNINIDVNDGAGYRTLTPGTPLNISYTTTGSKEWKYRLKLTDGSYLYAHSKVWIGFYNPGT
;
A
#
# COMPACT_ATOMS: atom_id res chain seq x y z
N MET A 1 45.14 -40.99 -62.16
CA MET A 1 46.40 -40.49 -62.71
C MET A 1 46.10 -39.12 -63.30
N ASN A 2 46.68 -38.05 -62.74
CA ASN A 2 46.99 -36.71 -63.30
C ASN A 2 46.02 -36.01 -64.27
N THR A 3 45.79 -34.69 -64.31
CA THR A 3 46.01 -33.46 -63.52
C THR A 3 45.42 -32.35 -64.42
N GLN A 4 44.67 -31.38 -63.84
CA GLN A 4 44.51 -29.95 -64.20
C GLN A 4 44.30 -29.47 -65.66
N PHE A 5 43.45 -28.45 -65.84
CA PHE A 5 43.75 -27.10 -66.38
C PHE A 5 42.42 -26.28 -66.46
N LEU A 6 42.23 -25.26 -65.60
CA LEU A 6 42.21 -23.79 -65.88
C LEU A 6 41.15 -23.33 -66.92
N SER A 7 40.51 -22.16 -66.86
CA SER A 7 40.34 -21.08 -65.88
C SER A 7 39.38 -20.04 -66.50
N ASP A 8 38.81 -19.20 -65.64
CA ASP A 8 38.46 -17.78 -65.89
C ASP A 8 37.23 -17.43 -66.75
N SER A 9 36.23 -16.85 -66.11
CA SER A 9 35.37 -15.84 -66.75
C SER A 9 35.01 -14.73 -65.75
N ARG A 10 35.79 -13.64 -65.78
CA ARG A 10 35.38 -12.35 -65.23
C ARG A 10 34.68 -11.55 -66.32
N LYS A 11 33.43 -11.16 -66.10
CA LYS A 11 32.83 -9.98 -66.73
C LYS A 11 32.06 -9.17 -65.68
N LEU A 12 32.59 -7.98 -65.40
CA LEU A 12 31.93 -6.89 -64.68
C LEU A 12 30.65 -6.46 -65.39
N LYS A 13 29.61 -6.11 -64.63
CA LYS A 13 28.87 -4.83 -64.65
C LYS A 13 27.45 -4.99 -64.07
N SER A 14 27.26 -4.55 -62.83
CA SER A 14 26.06 -3.82 -62.38
C SER A 14 26.28 -3.42 -60.92
N LEU A 15 26.80 -2.22 -60.70
CA LEU A 15 26.92 -1.60 -59.39
C LEU A 15 25.58 -0.93 -59.09
N SER A 16 24.68 -1.66 -58.42
CA SER A 16 23.39 -1.11 -57.99
C SER A 16 23.56 -0.42 -56.64
N LEU A 17 23.43 0.91 -56.70
CA LEU A 17 23.43 1.88 -55.62
C LEU A 17 22.22 1.63 -54.70
N PHE A 18 22.41 1.03 -53.52
CA PHE A 18 21.36 1.00 -52.49
C PHE A 18 21.60 2.13 -51.48
N LEU A 19 20.91 3.24 -51.73
CA LEU A 19 20.80 4.41 -50.88
C LEU A 19 20.15 3.97 -49.56
N PHE A 20 20.95 3.78 -48.51
CA PHE A 20 20.45 3.49 -47.16
C PHE A 20 19.68 4.72 -46.67
N PHE A 21 18.34 4.60 -46.69
CA PHE A 21 17.43 5.64 -46.29
C PHE A 21 17.67 6.01 -44.82
N LEU A 22 18.01 7.28 -44.62
CA LEU A 22 18.03 8.00 -43.37
C LEU A 22 16.69 7.80 -42.64
N CYS A 23 16.67 6.98 -41.59
CA CYS A 23 15.60 6.98 -40.61
C CYS A 23 16.21 7.45 -39.29
N PRO A 24 16.21 8.76 -38.97
CA PRO A 24 16.53 9.18 -37.64
C PRO A 24 15.46 8.59 -36.72
N PHE A 25 15.87 7.66 -35.86
CA PHE A 25 15.07 7.21 -34.73
C PHE A 25 14.70 8.44 -33.90
N LEU A 26 13.52 8.99 -34.17
CA LEU A 26 12.91 9.98 -33.31
C LEU A 26 12.62 9.25 -32.00
N ASN A 27 13.46 9.51 -31.01
CA ASN A 27 13.20 9.16 -29.62
C ASN A 27 11.96 9.95 -29.19
N VAL A 28 10.77 9.38 -29.42
CA VAL A 28 9.54 9.82 -28.78
C VAL A 28 9.73 9.53 -27.30
N SER A 29 10.17 10.54 -26.55
CA SER A 29 10.04 10.52 -25.10
C SER A 29 8.53 10.55 -24.83
N ALA A 30 7.97 9.44 -24.38
CA ALA A 30 6.62 9.44 -23.83
C ALA A 30 6.60 10.47 -22.70
N GLN A 31 5.91 11.59 -22.90
CA GLN A 31 5.64 12.53 -21.83
C GLN A 31 4.65 11.84 -20.90
N THR A 32 5.08 11.55 -19.66
CA THR A 32 4.16 11.13 -18.62
C THR A 32 3.31 12.35 -18.26
N GLU A 33 2.13 12.46 -18.86
CA GLU A 33 1.12 13.44 -18.44
C GLU A 33 0.80 13.16 -16.98
N THR A 34 1.34 13.99 -16.10
CA THR A 34 1.05 13.89 -14.67
C THR A 34 -0.21 14.69 -14.44
N ASP A 35 -1.36 14.02 -14.40
CA ASP A 35 -2.63 14.68 -14.10
C ASP A 35 -2.57 15.29 -12.70
N SER A 36 -2.32 16.59 -12.65
CA SER A 36 -2.20 17.39 -11.43
C SER A 36 -3.50 18.10 -11.07
N SER A 37 -4.59 17.82 -11.80
CA SER A 37 -5.89 18.47 -11.61
C SER A 37 -6.40 18.30 -10.18
N PHE A 38 -6.33 17.08 -9.64
CA PHE A 38 -6.71 16.79 -8.26
C PHE A 38 -5.92 17.63 -7.25
N SER A 39 -4.58 17.57 -7.33
CA SER A 39 -3.72 18.34 -6.41
C SER A 39 -3.94 19.84 -6.52
N THR A 40 -4.16 20.35 -7.74
CA THR A 40 -4.46 21.77 -7.99
C THR A 40 -5.79 22.17 -7.35
N GLN A 41 -6.84 21.37 -7.54
CA GLN A 41 -8.14 21.62 -6.95
C GLN A 41 -8.10 21.58 -5.42
N MET A 42 -7.44 20.57 -4.84
CA MET A 42 -7.32 20.46 -3.38
C MET A 42 -6.49 21.59 -2.79
N ASN A 43 -5.43 22.03 -3.47
CA ASN A 43 -4.68 23.21 -3.06
C ASN A 43 -5.51 24.50 -3.10
N TYR A 44 -6.40 24.64 -4.10
CA TYR A 44 -7.33 25.76 -4.16
C TYR A 44 -8.35 25.74 -3.00
N VAL A 45 -8.99 24.60 -2.75
CA VAL A 45 -10.00 24.46 -1.68
C VAL A 45 -9.37 24.70 -0.29
N PHE A 46 -8.17 24.18 -0.06
CA PHE A 46 -7.47 24.27 1.24
C PHE A 46 -6.48 25.44 1.31
N ALA A 47 -6.60 26.44 0.44
CA ALA A 47 -5.63 27.54 0.35
C ALA A 47 -5.49 28.36 1.64
N ASN A 48 -6.59 28.54 2.39
CA ASN A 48 -6.65 29.45 3.54
C ASN A 48 -6.77 28.74 4.90
N VAL A 49 -6.68 27.40 4.94
CA VAL A 49 -6.56 26.68 6.21
C VAL A 49 -5.11 26.62 6.62
N ASP A 50 -4.84 26.81 7.92
CA ASP A 50 -3.51 26.54 8.45
C ASP A 50 -3.28 25.04 8.52
N LYS A 51 -2.69 24.53 7.43
CA LYS A 51 -2.32 23.13 7.28
C LYS A 51 -1.47 22.65 8.47
N SER A 52 -0.76 23.53 9.20
CA SER A 52 0.24 23.11 10.20
C SER A 52 -0.40 22.56 11.46
N LYS A 53 -1.69 22.85 11.60
CA LYS A 53 -2.55 22.37 12.67
C LYS A 53 -3.19 21.02 12.37
N VAL A 54 -2.97 20.45 11.19
CA VAL A 54 -3.48 19.12 10.82
C VAL A 54 -2.73 18.05 11.60
N PRO A 55 -3.40 17.28 12.49
CA PRO A 55 -2.76 16.21 13.24
C PRO A 55 -2.08 15.19 12.33
N TYR A 56 -0.90 14.72 12.75
CA TYR A 56 -0.09 13.70 12.06
C TYR A 56 0.37 14.06 10.63
N GLY A 57 0.03 15.26 10.14
CA GLY A 57 0.34 15.70 8.77
C GLY A 57 -0.40 14.93 7.67
N ILE A 58 -1.47 14.22 8.01
CA ILE A 58 -2.30 13.43 7.09
C ILE A 58 -3.76 13.81 7.31
N LEU A 59 -4.45 14.29 6.27
CA LEU A 59 -5.86 14.65 6.30
C LEU A 59 -6.64 13.84 5.26
N ARG A 60 -7.59 13.02 5.73
CA ARG A 60 -8.43 12.20 4.84
C ARG A 60 -9.25 13.06 3.88
N ASP A 61 -9.80 14.18 4.34
CA ASP A 61 -10.62 15.07 3.51
C ASP A 61 -9.80 15.84 2.46
N TYR A 62 -8.47 15.73 2.52
CA TYR A 62 -7.54 16.21 1.48
C TYR A 62 -7.14 15.10 0.49
N ALA A 63 -7.37 13.83 0.85
CA ALA A 63 -6.91 12.67 0.12
C ALA A 63 -7.73 12.40 -1.13
N MET A 64 -7.09 11.76 -2.11
CA MET A 64 -7.83 11.00 -3.11
C MET A 64 -8.22 9.67 -2.46
N GLU A 65 -9.52 9.41 -2.34
CA GLU A 65 -10.01 8.22 -1.66
C GLU A 65 -9.99 7.02 -2.61
N PHE A 66 -9.06 6.09 -2.37
CA PHE A 66 -9.02 4.78 -3.05
C PHE A 66 -9.84 3.74 -2.29
N THR A 67 -10.04 3.94 -0.98
CA THR A 67 -10.87 3.10 -0.13
C THR A 67 -11.39 3.85 1.09
N ASN A 68 -12.48 3.35 1.66
CA ASN A 68 -13.12 3.91 2.85
C ASN A 68 -12.30 3.56 4.12
N LEU A 69 -11.37 4.43 4.50
CA LEU A 69 -10.48 4.24 5.67
C LEU A 69 -11.22 3.83 6.98
N PRO A 70 -12.39 4.39 7.32
CA PRO A 70 -13.20 3.92 8.45
C PRO A 70 -13.44 2.41 8.53
N GLN A 71 -13.51 1.68 7.41
CA GLN A 71 -13.67 0.22 7.41
C GLN A 71 -12.44 -0.51 7.99
N PHE A 72 -11.28 0.14 7.97
CA PHE A 72 -9.98 -0.39 8.40
C PHE A 72 -9.47 0.31 9.67
N ASN A 73 -10.36 0.90 10.47
CA ASN A 73 -9.96 1.58 11.72
C ASN A 73 -9.52 0.63 12.84
N GLY A 74 -9.77 -0.67 12.65
CA GLY A 74 -9.48 -1.75 13.58
C GLY A 74 -10.40 -1.83 14.81
N ALA A 75 -11.43 -0.99 14.90
CA ALA A 75 -12.47 -1.08 15.92
C ALA A 75 -13.74 -1.78 15.40
N ALA A 76 -13.94 -1.81 14.09
CA ALA A 76 -15.09 -2.48 13.47
C ALA A 76 -15.07 -4.00 13.68
N ALA A 77 -16.25 -4.60 13.73
CA ALA A 77 -16.38 -6.06 13.68
C ALA A 77 -15.72 -6.60 12.40
N LEU A 78 -15.02 -7.72 12.52
CA LEU A 78 -14.43 -8.41 11.37
C LEU A 78 -15.56 -8.92 10.47
N ALA A 79 -15.55 -8.51 9.20
CA ALA A 79 -16.59 -8.77 8.22
C ALA A 79 -15.97 -8.84 6.83
N ASP A 80 -16.65 -9.45 5.85
CA ASP A 80 -16.08 -9.56 4.50
C ASP A 80 -15.75 -8.20 3.85
N SER A 81 -16.41 -7.12 4.28
CA SER A 81 -16.12 -5.74 3.83
C SER A 81 -14.78 -5.18 4.32
N ASN A 82 -14.16 -5.76 5.36
CA ASN A 82 -12.84 -5.34 5.86
C ASN A 82 -11.78 -6.44 5.75
N LEU A 83 -12.01 -7.39 4.84
CA LEU A 83 -11.02 -8.40 4.49
C LEU A 83 -9.81 -7.77 3.81
N THR A 84 -8.64 -8.10 4.34
CA THR A 84 -7.38 -7.51 3.89
C THR A 84 -6.70 -8.42 2.88
N THR A 85 -6.34 -7.81 1.76
CA THR A 85 -5.52 -8.39 0.70
C THR A 85 -4.38 -7.43 0.37
N MET A 86 -3.48 -7.84 -0.51
CA MET A 86 -2.43 -6.95 -1.02
C MET A 86 -3.04 -5.69 -1.66
N GLY A 87 -4.15 -5.83 -2.41
CA GLY A 87 -4.88 -4.70 -2.99
C GLY A 87 -5.41 -3.76 -1.91
N THR A 88 -6.08 -4.31 -0.89
CA THR A 88 -6.60 -3.53 0.25
C THR A 88 -5.49 -2.75 0.97
N LEU A 89 -4.33 -3.36 1.17
CA LEU A 89 -3.17 -2.70 1.77
C LEU A 89 -2.70 -1.52 0.92
N TYR A 90 -2.66 -1.69 -0.41
CA TYR A 90 -2.35 -0.60 -1.34
C TYR A 90 -3.39 0.51 -1.29
N ASP A 91 -4.68 0.20 -1.34
CA ASP A 91 -5.73 1.23 -1.37
C ASP A 91 -5.74 2.07 -0.08
N VAL A 92 -5.56 1.43 1.07
CA VAL A 92 -5.41 2.13 2.36
C VAL A 92 -4.14 2.98 2.35
N TYR A 93 -3.01 2.42 1.87
CA TYR A 93 -1.75 3.14 1.79
C TYR A 93 -1.82 4.37 0.86
N TYR A 94 -2.41 4.24 -0.32
CA TYR A 94 -2.55 5.33 -1.29
C TYR A 94 -3.52 6.41 -0.82
N THR A 95 -4.61 6.03 -0.16
CA THR A 95 -5.51 7.01 0.47
C THR A 95 -4.77 7.82 1.53
N LEU A 96 -4.01 7.16 2.41
CA LEU A 96 -3.18 7.87 3.41
C LEU A 96 -2.08 8.73 2.76
N LEU A 97 -1.42 8.22 1.73
CA LEU A 97 -0.31 8.90 1.05
C LEU A 97 -0.78 10.17 0.34
N THR A 98 -1.92 10.13 -0.34
CA THR A 98 -2.48 11.32 -1.02
C THR A 98 -3.08 12.31 -0.02
N GLY A 99 -3.53 11.86 1.15
CA GLY A 99 -3.93 12.72 2.27
C GLY A 99 -2.77 13.42 2.98
N ARG A 100 -1.51 13.13 2.60
CA ARG A 100 -0.33 13.72 3.21
C ARG A 100 -0.21 15.21 2.84
N ILE A 101 -0.36 16.06 3.86
CA ILE A 101 -0.28 17.52 3.70
C ILE A 101 1.16 18.03 3.85
N TYR A 102 2.01 17.27 4.57
CA TYR A 102 3.42 17.60 4.75
C TYR A 102 4.36 16.47 4.36
N SER A 103 5.46 16.84 3.73
CA SER A 103 6.61 15.96 3.55
C SER A 103 7.28 15.54 4.87
N SER A 104 6.93 16.15 6.01
CA SER A 104 7.39 15.73 7.34
C SER A 104 6.56 14.60 7.95
N ALA A 105 5.36 14.30 7.45
CA ALA A 105 4.60 13.14 7.91
C ALA A 105 5.41 11.86 7.64
N THR A 106 5.68 11.08 8.68
CA THR A 106 6.57 9.92 8.66
C THR A 106 5.81 8.63 8.35
N GLY A 107 6.52 7.50 8.23
CA GLY A 107 5.93 6.17 8.03
C GLY A 107 5.70 5.78 6.56
N PHE A 108 5.75 6.74 5.63
CA PHE A 108 5.63 6.48 4.21
C PHE A 108 6.96 6.07 3.57
N ILE A 109 6.88 5.18 2.58
CA ILE A 109 7.98 4.81 1.68
C ILE A 109 7.57 5.04 0.22
N LYS A 110 8.50 4.90 -0.72
CA LYS A 110 8.09 4.89 -2.14
C LYS A 110 7.20 3.68 -2.41
N THR A 111 6.20 3.83 -3.25
CA THR A 111 5.13 2.83 -3.44
C THR A 111 5.67 1.55 -4.09
N ASP A 112 6.53 1.71 -5.10
CA ASP A 112 7.32 0.63 -5.72
C ASP A 112 8.12 -0.19 -4.70
N SER A 113 8.52 0.43 -3.59
CA SER A 113 9.29 -0.21 -2.55
C SER A 113 8.48 -1.21 -1.73
N ILE A 114 7.15 -1.11 -1.67
CA ILE A 114 6.32 -2.15 -1.01
C ILE A 114 6.37 -3.43 -1.85
N SER A 115 6.03 -3.38 -3.14
CA SER A 115 6.08 -4.52 -4.05
C SER A 115 7.47 -5.16 -4.06
N ASN A 116 8.51 -4.35 -4.28
CA ASN A 116 9.89 -4.83 -4.35
C ASN A 116 10.33 -5.50 -3.04
N ARG A 117 9.96 -4.94 -1.88
CA ARG A 117 10.27 -5.55 -0.58
C ARG A 117 9.50 -6.85 -0.37
N TRP A 118 8.25 -6.91 -0.84
CA TRP A 118 7.43 -8.10 -0.75
C TRP A 118 8.03 -9.24 -1.58
N ASP A 119 8.36 -8.95 -2.84
CA ASP A 119 8.95 -9.90 -3.78
C ASP A 119 10.29 -10.41 -3.28
N ASN A 120 11.19 -9.51 -2.83
CA ASN A 120 12.50 -9.88 -2.28
C ASN A 120 12.41 -10.68 -0.97
N SER A 121 11.30 -10.57 -0.24
CA SER A 121 11.08 -11.30 1.01
C SER A 121 10.43 -12.67 0.80
N ARG A 122 10.01 -13.01 -0.42
CA ARG A 122 9.43 -14.33 -0.73
C ARG A 122 10.52 -15.39 -0.67
N GLN A 123 10.26 -16.45 0.10
CA GLN A 123 11.13 -17.62 0.19
C GLN A 123 10.28 -18.89 0.23
N PRO A 124 10.74 -20.01 -0.34
CA PRO A 124 10.10 -21.30 -0.13
C PRO A 124 9.95 -21.61 1.36
N GLY A 125 8.82 -22.19 1.76
CA GLY A 125 8.52 -22.47 3.16
C GLY A 125 8.07 -21.26 3.99
N ARG A 126 7.77 -20.11 3.35
CA ARG A 126 7.39 -18.87 4.04
C ARG A 126 6.28 -18.09 3.32
N ILE A 127 5.33 -17.60 4.10
CA ILE A 127 4.39 -16.55 3.68
C ILE A 127 4.85 -15.22 4.29
N THR A 128 5.06 -14.23 3.43
CA THR A 128 5.47 -12.88 3.84
C THR A 128 4.25 -12.00 4.00
N LEU A 129 4.19 -11.27 5.11
CA LEU A 129 3.18 -10.26 5.39
C LEU A 129 3.71 -8.86 5.09
N ALA A 130 2.79 -7.94 4.83
CA ALA A 130 3.02 -6.50 4.97
C ALA A 130 1.91 -5.92 5.86
N GLY A 131 2.22 -4.85 6.58
CA GLY A 131 1.26 -4.22 7.47
C GLY A 131 1.48 -2.73 7.62
N LEU A 132 0.41 -2.02 7.94
CA LEU A 132 0.45 -0.61 8.27
C LEU A 132 -0.39 -0.29 9.51
N PHE A 133 0.08 0.69 10.26
CA PHE A 133 -0.69 1.35 11.32
C PHE A 133 -0.44 2.85 11.27
N PHE A 134 -1.45 3.63 10.93
CA PHE A 134 -1.35 5.08 10.85
C PHE A 134 -2.40 5.75 11.70
N GLN A 135 -2.01 6.85 12.34
CA GLN A 135 -2.95 7.86 12.81
C GLN A 135 -3.05 8.98 11.78
N TYR A 136 -4.26 9.44 11.53
CA TYR A 136 -4.54 10.51 10.57
C TYR A 136 -5.65 11.42 11.10
N ALA A 137 -5.84 12.56 10.46
CA ALA A 137 -6.90 13.49 10.78
C ALA A 137 -8.04 13.41 9.77
N ARG A 138 -9.23 13.75 10.22
CA ARG A 138 -10.35 14.14 9.36
C ARG A 138 -11.07 15.34 9.97
N PHE A 139 -11.86 16.04 9.18
CA PHE A 139 -12.84 16.98 9.71
C PHE A 139 -13.88 16.24 10.56
N LYS A 140 -14.26 16.85 11.69
CA LYS A 140 -15.42 16.43 12.48
C LYS A 140 -16.68 16.46 11.61
N ASP A 141 -17.67 15.60 11.91
CA ASP A 141 -18.92 15.55 11.13
C ASP A 141 -19.64 16.90 11.06
N ASN A 142 -19.55 17.69 12.12
CA ASN A 142 -20.14 19.01 12.20
C ASN A 142 -19.12 20.15 11.93
N ALA A 143 -17.99 19.88 11.26
CA ALA A 143 -16.94 20.88 11.04
C ALA A 143 -17.42 22.10 10.26
N ALA A 144 -18.21 21.89 9.20
CA ALA A 144 -18.74 22.96 8.38
C ALA A 144 -19.59 23.93 9.22
N ASN A 145 -19.33 25.23 9.06
CA ASN A 145 -19.95 26.35 9.78
C ASN A 145 -19.68 26.42 11.30
N ASN A 146 -19.38 25.31 11.96
CA ASN A 146 -19.06 25.32 13.40
C ASN A 146 -17.57 25.56 13.66
N TYR A 147 -16.67 25.01 12.83
CA TYR A 147 -15.22 25.02 13.04
C TYR A 147 -14.42 25.45 11.79
N ILE A 148 -15.02 25.35 10.60
CA ILE A 148 -14.49 25.86 9.33
C ILE A 148 -15.53 26.77 8.68
N THR A 149 -15.06 27.87 8.11
CA THR A 149 -15.88 28.73 7.23
C THR A 149 -15.68 28.30 5.79
N VAL A 150 -16.78 28.12 5.05
CA VAL A 150 -16.75 27.83 3.60
C VAL A 150 -17.19 29.08 2.85
N SER A 151 -16.33 29.62 1.99
CA SER A 151 -16.63 30.81 1.19
C SER A 151 -15.86 30.78 -0.13
N GLY A 152 -16.54 31.09 -1.24
CA GLY A 152 -15.91 31.12 -2.56
C GLY A 152 -15.27 29.79 -3.00
N GLY A 153 -15.79 28.65 -2.54
CA GLY A 153 -15.22 27.33 -2.81
C GLY A 153 -13.95 27.00 -2.01
N GLN A 154 -13.56 27.85 -1.06
CA GLN A 154 -12.39 27.68 -0.21
C GLN A 154 -12.78 27.50 1.25
N LEU A 155 -11.90 26.84 2.00
CA LEU A 155 -12.01 26.61 3.43
C LEU A 155 -11.14 27.62 4.19
N PHE A 156 -11.65 28.15 5.29
CA PHE A 156 -10.95 29.07 6.18
C PHE A 156 -11.02 28.57 7.61
N ASP A 157 -9.90 28.69 8.34
CA ASP A 157 -9.88 28.50 9.78
C ASP A 157 -10.88 29.43 10.48
N LYS A 158 -11.63 28.89 11.44
CA LYS A 158 -12.53 29.69 12.27
C LYS A 158 -11.88 30.07 13.59
N TYR A 159 -12.11 31.32 14.01
CA TYR A 159 -11.69 31.85 15.30
C TYR A 159 -12.90 32.44 16.04
N VAL A 160 -13.03 32.15 17.33
CA VAL A 160 -14.06 32.72 18.20
C VAL A 160 -13.34 33.44 19.34
N GLY A 161 -13.52 34.77 19.44
CA GLY A 161 -12.77 35.59 20.40
C GLY A 161 -11.24 35.49 20.22
N GLY A 162 -10.77 35.33 18.98
CA GLY A 162 -9.35 35.13 18.67
C GLY A 162 -8.81 33.71 18.92
N VAL A 163 -9.62 32.80 19.45
CA VAL A 163 -9.22 31.40 19.69
C VAL A 163 -9.57 30.52 18.50
N TRP A 164 -8.56 29.84 17.96
CA TRP A 164 -8.74 28.89 16.86
C TRP A 164 -9.67 27.74 17.26
N GLN A 165 -10.61 27.41 16.39
CA GLN A 165 -11.59 26.36 16.60
C GLN A 165 -11.13 25.09 15.88
N ASN A 166 -10.65 24.09 16.63
CA ASN A 166 -10.12 22.86 16.04
C ASN A 166 -11.20 22.08 15.26
N PRO A 167 -11.10 21.97 13.92
CA PRO A 167 -12.08 21.29 13.11
C PRO A 167 -11.78 19.79 12.97
N TYR A 168 -10.60 19.34 13.41
CA TYR A 168 -10.10 18.00 13.17
C TYR A 168 -10.39 17.04 14.32
N GLN A 169 -10.54 15.76 13.98
CA GLN A 169 -10.49 14.64 14.90
C GLN A 169 -9.47 13.61 14.41
N ALA A 170 -8.85 12.91 15.36
CA ALA A 170 -7.87 11.87 15.09
C ALA A 170 -8.58 10.52 14.83
N GLU A 171 -8.10 9.81 13.82
CA GLU A 171 -8.57 8.50 13.40
C GLU A 171 -7.38 7.55 13.23
N LYS A 172 -7.68 6.25 13.10
CA LYS A 172 -6.69 5.18 12.95
C LYS A 172 -6.98 4.39 11.68
N ALA A 173 -5.94 3.87 11.04
CA ALA A 173 -6.03 2.84 10.01
C ALA A 173 -5.05 1.71 10.37
N PHE A 174 -5.52 0.46 10.34
CA PHE A 174 -4.75 -0.73 10.66
C PHE A 174 -5.08 -1.86 9.68
N VAL A 175 -4.06 -2.32 8.97
CA VAL A 175 -4.16 -3.41 7.99
C VAL A 175 -2.92 -4.28 8.07
N ILE A 176 -3.08 -5.60 7.99
CA ILE A 176 -1.99 -6.55 7.72
C ILE A 176 -2.49 -7.52 6.66
N SER A 177 -1.69 -7.77 5.63
CA SER A 177 -2.05 -8.68 4.54
C SER A 177 -0.93 -9.69 4.26
N PRO A 178 -1.27 -10.94 3.88
CA PRO A 178 -0.33 -11.91 3.33
C PRO A 178 0.02 -11.61 1.86
N SER A 179 1.18 -12.11 1.42
CA SER A 179 1.70 -12.02 0.04
C SER A 179 0.88 -12.80 -0.98
N VAL A 180 0.06 -13.72 -0.48
CA VAL A 180 -0.62 -14.74 -1.25
C VAL A 180 -2.00 -14.99 -0.65
N THR A 181 -2.94 -15.40 -1.49
CA THR A 181 -4.26 -15.89 -1.08
C THR A 181 -4.31 -17.41 -1.00
N GLN A 182 -3.26 -18.11 -1.46
CA GLN A 182 -3.12 -19.56 -1.42
C GLN A 182 -1.68 -19.97 -1.11
N TYR A 183 -1.50 -21.06 -0.39
CA TYR A 183 -0.19 -21.66 -0.13
C TYR A 183 -0.24 -23.19 -0.05
N ASP A 184 0.54 -23.86 -0.90
CA ASP A 184 0.49 -25.31 -1.11
C ASP A 184 1.37 -26.11 -0.13
N SER A 185 1.21 -25.84 1.16
CA SER A 185 1.82 -26.65 2.21
C SER A 185 1.04 -26.50 3.51
N LEU A 186 1.03 -27.56 4.31
CA LEU A 186 0.47 -27.54 5.67
C LEU A 186 1.46 -27.00 6.71
N SER A 187 2.75 -26.97 6.41
CA SER A 187 3.81 -26.52 7.32
C SER A 187 4.67 -25.45 6.66
N PHE A 188 4.77 -24.29 7.31
CA PHE A 188 5.50 -23.12 6.83
C PHE A 188 5.75 -22.10 7.95
N SER A 189 6.48 -21.04 7.63
CA SER A 189 6.64 -19.88 8.50
C SER A 189 5.86 -18.67 7.99
N ILE A 190 5.38 -17.83 8.89
CA ILE A 190 4.86 -16.49 8.60
C ILE A 190 5.91 -15.48 9.03
N LEU A 191 6.18 -14.47 8.22
CA LEU A 191 7.07 -13.38 8.57
C LEU A 191 6.42 -12.05 8.23
N LEU A 192 6.38 -11.11 9.18
CA LEU A 192 6.21 -9.69 8.90
C LEU A 192 7.61 -9.05 8.89
N PRO A 193 8.22 -8.76 7.74
CA PRO A 193 9.52 -8.09 7.72
C PRO A 193 9.43 -6.70 8.37
N ALA A 194 10.46 -6.30 9.12
CA ALA A 194 10.46 -5.00 9.80
C ALA A 194 10.35 -3.82 8.81
N ASN A 195 10.90 -3.96 7.60
CA ASN A 195 10.79 -2.98 6.52
C ASN A 195 9.44 -3.02 5.77
N LEU A 196 8.54 -3.93 6.11
CA LEU A 196 7.16 -4.02 5.61
C LEU A 196 6.12 -3.74 6.72
N TRP A 197 6.57 -3.26 7.89
CA TRP A 197 5.72 -2.68 8.91
C TRP A 197 5.79 -1.15 8.82
N LEU A 198 4.75 -0.53 8.28
CA LEU A 198 4.70 0.91 8.02
C LEU A 198 3.88 1.63 9.08
N THR A 199 4.47 2.60 9.77
CA THR A 199 3.73 3.34 10.80
C THR A 199 4.28 4.74 11.03
N ASN A 200 3.39 5.68 11.33
CA ASN A 200 3.73 7.01 11.86
C ASN A 200 3.56 7.10 13.39
N SER A 201 3.23 5.98 14.04
CA SER A 201 2.75 5.93 15.43
C SER A 201 3.39 4.77 16.21
N SER A 202 4.67 4.48 15.96
CA SER A 202 5.38 3.35 16.58
C SER A 202 5.44 3.41 18.11
N THR A 203 5.47 4.61 18.70
CA THR A 203 5.58 4.82 20.15
C THR A 203 4.36 4.37 20.95
N ILE A 204 3.20 4.23 20.29
CA ILE A 204 1.96 3.76 20.93
C ILE A 204 1.66 2.29 20.60
N VAL A 205 2.52 1.62 19.84
CA VAL A 205 2.40 0.19 19.54
C VAL A 205 3.09 -0.61 20.63
N SER A 206 2.33 -1.49 21.30
CA SER A 206 2.88 -2.42 22.30
C SER A 206 3.32 -3.74 21.66
N ASN A 207 2.43 -4.43 20.95
CA ASN A 207 2.76 -5.63 20.19
C ASN A 207 1.74 -5.94 19.09
N ILE A 208 2.10 -6.85 18.19
CA ILE A 208 1.23 -7.41 17.17
C ILE A 208 1.04 -8.89 17.49
N ASN A 209 -0.19 -9.38 17.40
CA ASN A 209 -0.49 -10.81 17.47
C ASN A 209 -1.26 -11.28 16.24
N ILE A 210 -1.15 -12.58 15.97
CA ILE A 210 -1.88 -13.27 14.91
C ILE A 210 -2.50 -14.56 15.47
N ASP A 211 -3.77 -14.79 15.16
CA ASP A 211 -4.45 -16.07 15.24
C ASP A 211 -4.66 -16.55 13.80
N VAL A 212 -4.08 -17.70 13.45
CA VAL A 212 -4.13 -18.23 12.09
C VAL A 212 -5.25 -19.26 11.90
N ASN A 213 -6.10 -19.46 12.92
CA ASN A 213 -7.13 -20.49 12.95
C ASN A 213 -6.56 -21.93 12.87
N ASP A 214 -5.49 -22.17 13.63
CA ASP A 214 -4.91 -23.50 13.88
C ASP A 214 -5.27 -24.07 15.26
N GLY A 215 -6.10 -23.37 16.03
CA GLY A 215 -6.53 -23.76 17.38
C GLY A 215 -5.61 -23.29 18.51
N ALA A 216 -4.45 -22.68 18.20
CA ALA A 216 -3.53 -22.15 19.22
C ALA A 216 -3.89 -20.73 19.70
N GLY A 217 -4.86 -20.07 19.04
CA GLY A 217 -5.25 -18.69 19.33
C GLY A 217 -4.18 -17.67 18.94
N TYR A 218 -4.26 -16.48 19.55
CA TYR A 218 -3.34 -15.37 19.27
C TYR A 218 -1.91 -15.64 19.77
N ARG A 219 -0.95 -15.62 18.85
CA ARG A 219 0.49 -15.68 19.11
C ARG A 219 1.17 -14.38 18.73
N THR A 220 2.29 -14.06 19.36
CA THR A 220 3.07 -12.86 19.05
C THR A 220 3.66 -12.93 17.64
N LEU A 221 3.45 -11.86 16.88
CA LEU A 221 4.05 -11.64 15.56
C LEU A 221 5.06 -10.48 15.69
N THR A 222 6.32 -10.82 15.97
CA THR A 222 7.39 -9.82 16.09
C THR A 222 7.93 -9.47 14.71
N PRO A 223 7.92 -8.20 14.28
CA PRO A 223 8.51 -7.81 13.00
C PRO A 223 9.97 -8.28 12.87
N GLY A 224 10.29 -8.95 11.77
CA GLY A 224 11.61 -9.54 11.51
C GLY A 224 11.83 -10.94 12.07
N THR A 225 10.90 -11.49 12.86
CA THR A 225 11.01 -12.85 13.42
C THR A 225 9.98 -13.80 12.77
N PRO A 226 10.41 -14.93 12.16
CA PRO A 226 9.48 -15.91 11.62
C PRO A 226 8.66 -16.62 12.71
N LEU A 227 7.38 -16.86 12.45
CA LEU A 227 6.47 -17.66 13.26
C LEU A 227 6.14 -18.95 12.53
N ASN A 228 6.50 -20.10 13.10
CA ASN A 228 6.20 -21.40 12.48
C ASN A 228 4.74 -21.81 12.67
N ILE A 229 4.14 -22.32 11.61
CA ILE A 229 2.74 -22.73 11.50
C ILE A 229 2.70 -24.17 10.99
N SER A 230 1.80 -24.96 11.55
CA SER A 230 1.45 -26.28 11.05
C SER A 230 -0.05 -26.50 11.17
N TYR A 231 -0.69 -26.85 10.05
CA TYR A 231 -2.09 -27.24 10.00
C TYR A 231 -2.20 -28.75 9.84
N THR A 232 -3.29 -29.32 10.36
CA THR A 232 -3.64 -30.74 10.16
C THR A 232 -4.57 -30.96 8.96
N THR A 233 -5.14 -29.89 8.40
CA THR A 233 -6.17 -29.93 7.34
C THR A 233 -5.93 -28.84 6.31
N THR A 234 -6.29 -29.11 5.06
CA THR A 234 -6.37 -28.10 4.00
C THR A 234 -7.62 -27.21 4.14
N GLY A 235 -7.73 -26.18 3.29
CA GLY A 235 -8.93 -25.35 3.15
C GLY A 235 -8.70 -23.88 3.49
N SER A 236 -9.77 -23.09 3.44
CA SER A 236 -9.73 -21.67 3.77
C SER A 236 -9.49 -21.45 5.26
N LYS A 237 -8.46 -20.68 5.59
CA LYS A 237 -8.11 -20.26 6.96
C LYS A 237 -8.24 -18.75 7.06
N GLU A 238 -9.01 -18.30 8.05
CA GLU A 238 -9.11 -16.89 8.40
C GLU A 238 -7.97 -16.54 9.36
N TRP A 239 -7.11 -15.61 8.97
CA TRP A 239 -6.04 -15.10 9.79
C TRP A 239 -6.49 -13.79 10.42
N LYS A 240 -6.56 -13.74 11.75
CA LYS A 240 -6.95 -12.57 12.52
C LYS A 240 -5.71 -11.94 13.13
N TYR A 241 -5.51 -10.66 12.85
CA TYR A 241 -4.45 -9.88 13.46
C TYR A 241 -5.04 -8.98 14.54
N ARG A 242 -4.24 -8.71 15.57
CA ARG A 242 -4.53 -7.62 16.50
C ARG A 242 -3.28 -6.83 16.83
N LEU A 243 -3.45 -5.51 16.96
CA LEU A 243 -2.43 -4.58 17.42
C LEU A 243 -2.80 -4.13 18.82
N LYS A 244 -1.96 -4.43 19.81
CA LYS A 244 -2.12 -3.89 21.16
C LYS A 244 -1.49 -2.50 21.23
N LEU A 245 -2.24 -1.52 21.69
CA LEU A 245 -1.74 -0.18 21.95
C LEU A 245 -1.25 -0.04 23.39
N THR A 246 -0.45 0.99 23.68
CA THR A 246 0.10 1.25 25.02
C THR A 246 -0.98 1.58 26.07
N ASP A 247 -2.15 2.03 25.64
CA ASP A 247 -3.34 2.24 26.49
C ASP A 247 -4.08 0.93 26.83
N GLY A 248 -3.62 -0.22 26.30
CA GLY A 248 -4.23 -1.53 26.51
C GLY A 248 -5.34 -1.90 25.53
N SER A 249 -5.78 -0.98 24.67
CA SER A 249 -6.77 -1.26 23.64
C SER A 249 -6.20 -2.12 22.50
N TYR A 250 -7.10 -2.77 21.75
CA TYR A 250 -6.77 -3.57 20.59
C TYR A 250 -7.40 -3.00 19.33
N LEU A 251 -6.64 -3.02 18.23
CA LEU A 251 -7.15 -2.87 16.87
C LEU A 251 -7.10 -4.23 16.17
N TYR A 252 -8.07 -4.51 15.30
CA TYR A 252 -8.22 -5.80 14.63
C TYR A 252 -8.17 -5.66 13.11
N ALA A 253 -7.63 -6.67 12.43
CA ALA A 253 -7.69 -6.83 10.98
C ALA A 253 -7.76 -8.33 10.66
N HIS A 254 -8.16 -8.71 9.45
CA HIS A 254 -8.16 -10.12 9.07
C HIS A 254 -7.94 -10.35 7.58
N SER A 255 -7.43 -11.53 7.22
CA SER A 255 -7.29 -12.01 5.84
C SER A 255 -7.85 -13.43 5.73
N LYS A 256 -8.12 -13.90 4.51
CA LYS A 256 -8.36 -15.31 4.22
C LYS A 256 -7.24 -15.86 3.34
N VAL A 257 -6.72 -17.03 3.71
CA VAL A 257 -5.70 -17.75 2.94
C VAL A 257 -6.14 -19.19 2.77
N TRP A 258 -6.12 -19.70 1.55
CA TRP A 258 -6.29 -21.12 1.28
C TRP A 258 -5.00 -21.89 1.59
N ILE A 259 -5.08 -22.90 2.45
CA ILE A 259 -3.93 -23.72 2.85
C ILE A 259 -4.04 -25.12 2.26
N GLY A 260 -2.94 -25.59 1.66
CA GLY A 260 -2.85 -26.90 1.00
C GLY A 260 -3.19 -26.84 -0.49
N PHE A 261 -2.87 -27.93 -1.19
CA PHE A 261 -3.06 -28.04 -2.64
C PHE A 261 -4.53 -27.80 -3.01
N TYR A 262 -4.79 -26.75 -3.79
CA TYR A 262 -6.11 -26.52 -4.35
C TYR A 262 -6.35 -27.50 -5.50
N ASN A 263 -7.31 -28.41 -5.34
CA ASN A 263 -7.80 -29.26 -6.42
C ASN A 263 -9.11 -28.68 -6.98
N PRO A 264 -9.12 -28.01 -8.15
CA PRO A 264 -10.33 -27.46 -8.75
C PRO A 264 -11.34 -28.52 -9.25
N GLY A 265 -11.09 -29.82 -9.03
CA GLY A 265 -11.82 -30.93 -9.65
C GLY A 265 -12.60 -31.84 -8.70
N THR A 266 -13.09 -31.36 -7.56
CA THR A 266 -14.09 -32.08 -6.73
C THR A 266 -15.25 -31.18 -6.36
#